data_AF-A0A8H3FVA3-F1
#
_entry.id   AF-A0A8H3FVA3-F1
#
_cell.length_a   1.000
_cell.length_b   1.000
_cell.length_c   1.000
_cell.angle_alpha   90.00
_cell.angle_beta   90.00
_cell.angle_gamma   90.00
#
_symmetry.space_group_name_H-M   'P 1'
#
loop_
_entity.id
_entity.type
_entity.pdbx_description
1 polymer ?
#
loop_
_entity_poly.entity_id
_entity_poly.type
_entity_poly.pdbx_seq_one_letter_code
_entity_poly.pdbx_strand_id
1 'polypeptide(L)'
;MSSNPSPESLASGNTADPGSAPRQVVQRADGTDVELVTFPPGDTENPRNWPTWRKWSIVIVIMFIDLTVSFAASGFSPAATKFAKDFGVSSEVSTLGLSLYYGRSPIYIASYGIFLFFVLGTALVQNLGGFLVLRFLSGWFCAVTIANFGGTIADLFEPHVTGPAMSLFLWAATAGSPLGYFLFSCAAQYKGWRDVFWALLGICGGSWLVMTATLKETRHSVLLIRRAARERKQKGTDAIDVPDSMKQRGPRTLFKTALLRPFRFLFTEAIIVFGALYNGYLYGLSFLFNGAFSLVFGMGGHGFDVLGVGLTFLGIVVGISIGPITNIWQERYYQRRIAQMGGKNVPEARVQLGRIAGISG
;
A
#
# COMPACT_ATOMS: atom_id res chain seq x y z
N MET A 1 39.65 -45.36 7.82
CA MET A 1 38.48 -46.23 8.04
C MET A 1 37.94 -45.96 9.43
N SER A 2 36.85 -45.21 9.53
CA SER A 2 36.00 -45.07 10.71
C SER A 2 34.69 -44.47 10.21
N SER A 3 33.63 -45.25 10.30
CA SER A 3 32.33 -45.09 9.65
C SER A 3 31.40 -44.16 10.42
N ASN A 4 30.79 -43.20 9.71
CA ASN A 4 29.61 -42.47 10.19
C ASN A 4 28.42 -43.42 10.36
N PRO A 5 27.66 -43.37 11.47
CA PRO A 5 26.40 -44.10 11.58
C PRO A 5 25.26 -43.36 10.85
N SER A 6 24.33 -44.16 10.34
CA SER A 6 23.17 -43.83 9.51
C SER A 6 22.03 -43.12 10.25
N PRO A 7 21.14 -42.40 9.52
CA PRO A 7 20.09 -41.56 10.09
C PRO A 7 18.81 -42.36 10.38
N GLU A 8 18.81 -43.17 11.45
CA GLU A 8 17.64 -44.00 11.79
C GLU A 8 17.31 -44.05 13.31
N SER A 9 17.55 -42.96 14.05
CA SER A 9 17.27 -42.92 15.50
C SER A 9 16.29 -41.82 15.97
N LEU A 10 15.55 -41.15 15.09
CA LEU A 10 14.49 -40.22 15.49
C LEU A 10 13.10 -40.86 15.39
N ALA A 11 12.88 -41.88 16.22
CA ALA A 11 11.54 -42.40 16.49
C ALA A 11 11.33 -42.49 18.00
N SER A 12 10.73 -41.46 18.60
CA SER A 12 9.83 -41.65 19.74
C SER A 12 8.92 -40.44 19.95
N GLY A 13 7.62 -40.71 20.06
CA GLY A 13 6.68 -39.88 20.82
C GLY A 13 5.87 -38.82 20.06
N ASN A 14 5.10 -39.20 19.03
CA ASN A 14 4.07 -38.33 18.46
C ASN A 14 2.67 -38.90 18.75
N THR A 15 2.11 -38.62 19.93
CA THR A 15 0.67 -38.75 20.20
C THR A 15 0.02 -37.42 19.88
N ALA A 16 -0.29 -37.20 18.60
CA ALA A 16 -0.96 -36.00 18.12
C ALA A 16 -2.48 -36.21 18.04
N ASP A 17 -3.20 -35.29 18.66
CA ASP A 17 -4.64 -35.05 18.49
C ASP A 17 -4.97 -34.82 16.99
N PRO A 18 -6.06 -35.38 16.41
CA PRO A 18 -6.28 -35.42 14.95
C PRO A 18 -6.53 -34.06 14.27
N GLY A 19 -6.48 -32.94 15.01
CA GLY A 19 -6.77 -31.59 14.51
C GLY A 19 -5.58 -30.61 14.50
N SER A 20 -4.41 -30.99 15.00
CA SER A 20 -3.25 -30.07 15.10
C SER A 20 -2.20 -30.34 14.02
N ALA A 21 -1.88 -29.33 13.21
CA ALA A 21 -0.76 -29.37 12.27
C ALA A 21 0.57 -29.68 13.00
N PRO A 22 1.54 -30.32 12.34
CA PRO A 22 2.84 -30.62 12.94
C PRO A 22 3.52 -29.33 13.40
N ARG A 23 3.62 -29.17 14.73
CA ARG A 23 4.31 -28.05 15.38
C ARG A 23 5.81 -28.22 15.14
N GLN A 24 6.44 -27.25 14.50
CA GLN A 24 7.89 -27.26 14.34
C GLN A 24 8.53 -26.91 15.69
N VAL A 25 9.17 -27.88 16.32
CA VAL A 25 10.00 -27.63 17.49
C VAL A 25 11.40 -27.28 17.00
N VAL A 26 11.90 -26.11 17.40
CA VAL A 26 13.26 -25.67 17.07
C VAL A 26 14.02 -25.42 18.37
N GLN A 27 15.23 -25.97 18.45
CA GLN A 27 16.14 -25.72 19.57
C GLN A 27 16.70 -24.30 19.48
N ARG A 28 16.55 -23.53 20.55
CA ARG A 28 17.28 -22.27 20.75
C ARG A 28 18.78 -22.54 20.94
N ALA A 29 19.58 -21.50 20.70
CA ALA A 29 21.03 -21.53 20.94
C ALA A 29 21.41 -21.90 22.40
N ASP A 30 20.48 -21.72 23.34
CA ASP A 30 20.64 -22.04 24.77
C ASP A 30 20.20 -23.48 25.12
N GLY A 31 19.89 -24.33 24.13
CA GLY A 31 19.53 -25.74 24.32
C GLY A 31 18.08 -25.99 24.77
N THR A 32 17.22 -24.97 24.76
CA THR A 32 15.79 -25.11 25.07
C THR A 32 14.97 -25.41 23.81
N ASP A 33 14.11 -26.41 23.88
CA ASP A 33 13.15 -26.75 22.83
C ASP A 33 12.03 -25.70 22.82
N VAL A 34 11.83 -25.07 21.67
CA VAL A 34 10.85 -24.01 21.50
C VAL A 34 9.86 -24.39 20.41
N GLU A 35 8.58 -24.37 20.76
CA GLU A 35 7.48 -24.65 19.86
C GLU A 35 7.23 -23.43 18.96
N LEU A 36 7.42 -23.57 17.65
CA LEU A 36 7.16 -22.50 16.69
C LEU A 36 5.69 -22.46 16.27
N VAL A 37 5.05 -21.33 16.54
CA VAL A 37 3.67 -21.10 16.10
C VAL A 37 3.67 -20.77 14.60
N THR A 38 3.04 -21.64 13.83
CA THR A 38 2.78 -21.44 12.39
C THR A 38 1.28 -21.54 12.13
N PHE A 39 0.80 -20.94 11.04
CA PHE A 39 -0.60 -21.09 10.64
C PHE A 39 -0.82 -22.49 10.05
N PRO A 40 -1.71 -23.33 10.62
CA PRO A 40 -2.15 -24.54 9.95
C PRO A 40 -2.78 -24.25 8.57
N PRO A 41 -2.76 -25.22 7.64
CA PRO A 41 -3.50 -25.10 6.39
C PRO A 41 -4.98 -24.81 6.68
N GLY A 42 -5.54 -23.75 6.08
CA GLY A 42 -6.94 -23.35 6.29
C GLY A 42 -7.24 -22.52 7.56
N ASP A 43 -6.23 -22.09 8.33
CA ASP A 43 -6.45 -21.26 9.51
C ASP A 43 -7.20 -19.95 9.19
N THR A 44 -8.32 -19.70 9.89
CA THR A 44 -9.14 -18.50 9.77
C THR A 44 -8.45 -17.22 10.25
N GLU A 45 -7.40 -17.34 11.07
CA GLU A 45 -6.57 -16.21 11.50
C GLU A 45 -5.62 -15.75 10.39
N ASN A 46 -5.35 -16.56 9.37
CA ASN A 46 -4.52 -16.19 8.24
C ASN A 46 -5.35 -15.37 7.22
N PRO A 47 -4.98 -14.10 6.92
CA PRO A 47 -5.70 -13.27 5.95
C PRO A 47 -5.76 -13.84 4.53
N ARG A 48 -4.84 -14.74 4.17
CA ARG A 48 -4.86 -15.45 2.88
C ARG A 48 -5.94 -16.53 2.80
N ASN A 49 -6.44 -17.03 3.94
CA ASN A 49 -7.50 -18.03 3.97
C ASN A 49 -8.90 -17.39 4.09
N TRP A 50 -8.98 -16.06 4.18
CA TRP A 50 -10.27 -15.38 4.26
C TRP A 50 -11.11 -15.58 3.01
N PRO A 51 -12.45 -15.58 3.14
CA PRO A 51 -13.32 -15.70 2.00
C PRO A 51 -13.12 -14.52 1.05
N THR A 52 -13.21 -14.78 -0.26
CA THR A 52 -12.90 -13.83 -1.32
C THR A 52 -13.64 -12.50 -1.15
N TRP A 53 -14.92 -12.52 -0.79
CA TRP A 53 -15.72 -11.31 -0.56
C TRP A 53 -15.10 -10.38 0.50
N ARG A 54 -14.51 -10.94 1.56
CA ARG A 54 -13.88 -10.17 2.65
C ARG A 54 -12.54 -9.57 2.22
N LYS A 55 -11.79 -10.28 1.38
CA LYS A 55 -10.57 -9.73 0.78
C LYS A 55 -10.90 -8.55 -0.12
N TRP A 56 -11.89 -8.73 -0.99
CA TRP A 56 -12.33 -7.68 -1.91
C TRP A 56 -12.99 -6.51 -1.21
N SER A 57 -13.72 -6.71 -0.11
CA SER A 57 -14.25 -5.59 0.69
C SER A 57 -13.12 -4.71 1.24
N ILE A 58 -12.03 -5.32 1.73
CA ILE A 58 -10.86 -4.57 2.20
C ILE A 58 -10.19 -3.84 1.03
N VAL A 59 -10.02 -4.49 -0.12
CA VAL A 59 -9.46 -3.87 -1.33
C VAL A 59 -10.29 -2.68 -1.78
N ILE A 60 -11.62 -2.79 -1.83
CA ILE A 60 -12.53 -1.72 -2.26
C ILE A 60 -12.45 -0.52 -1.31
N VAL A 61 -12.42 -0.76 0.01
CA VAL A 61 -12.29 0.31 1.00
C VAL A 61 -10.94 1.01 0.85
N ILE A 62 -9.86 0.25 0.72
CA ILE A 62 -8.51 0.76 0.49
C ILE A 62 -8.42 1.57 -0.81
N MET A 63 -9.01 1.06 -1.88
CA MET A 63 -9.09 1.71 -3.18
C MET A 63 -9.85 3.04 -3.09
N PHE A 64 -10.97 3.07 -2.36
CA PHE A 64 -11.73 4.30 -2.16
C PHE A 64 -10.90 5.33 -1.38
N ILE A 65 -10.17 4.89 -0.35
CA ILE A 65 -9.25 5.74 0.40
C ILE A 65 -8.16 6.28 -0.52
N ASP A 66 -7.51 5.43 -1.31
CA ASP A 66 -6.47 5.84 -2.26
C ASP A 66 -6.99 6.91 -3.24
N LEU A 67 -8.22 6.74 -3.73
CA LEU A 67 -8.91 7.71 -4.57
C LEU A 67 -9.14 9.05 -3.84
N THR A 68 -9.57 9.04 -2.58
CA THR A 68 -9.70 10.25 -1.74
C THR A 68 -8.35 10.89 -1.36
N VAL A 69 -7.29 10.09 -1.29
CA VAL A 69 -5.94 10.59 -1.06
C VAL A 69 -5.44 11.32 -2.30
N SER A 70 -5.63 10.74 -3.48
CA SER A 70 -5.31 11.36 -4.76
C SER A 70 -6.09 12.66 -5.01
N PHE A 71 -7.33 12.75 -4.52
CA PHE A 71 -8.10 14.00 -4.47
C PHE A 71 -7.34 15.10 -3.70
N ALA A 72 -6.84 14.77 -2.52
CA ALA A 72 -6.11 15.70 -1.65
C ALA A 72 -4.67 15.99 -2.13
N ALA A 73 -4.07 15.06 -2.88
CA ALA A 73 -2.68 15.12 -3.32
C ALA A 73 -2.45 16.07 -4.50
N SER A 74 -3.49 16.60 -5.13
CA SER A 74 -3.40 17.54 -6.27
C SER A 74 -2.88 18.95 -5.90
N GLY A 75 -2.06 19.05 -4.84
CA GLY A 75 -1.36 20.24 -4.39
C GLY A 75 0.13 20.00 -4.12
N PHE A 76 0.91 20.17 -5.20
CA PHE A 76 2.29 20.68 -5.33
C PHE A 76 3.42 20.14 -4.41
N SER A 77 4.25 19.28 -5.01
CA SER A 77 5.35 18.50 -4.42
C SER A 77 6.77 19.15 -4.30
N PRO A 78 7.12 20.37 -4.76
CA PRO A 78 8.53 20.78 -4.79
C PRO A 78 9.08 21.48 -3.52
N ALA A 79 8.46 21.31 -2.34
CA ALA A 79 8.96 21.91 -1.08
C ALA A 79 9.63 20.92 -0.11
N ALA A 80 9.61 19.62 -0.39
CA ALA A 80 10.09 18.56 0.52
C ALA A 80 11.59 18.67 0.85
N THR A 81 12.39 19.25 -0.04
CA THR A 81 13.85 19.32 0.09
C THR A 81 14.34 20.29 1.18
N LYS A 82 13.52 21.25 1.63
CA LYS A 82 13.92 22.23 2.66
C LYS A 82 13.71 21.77 4.10
N PHE A 83 12.82 20.80 4.36
CA PHE A 83 12.52 20.34 5.73
C PHE A 83 13.44 19.20 6.21
N ALA A 84 13.82 18.29 5.30
CA ALA A 84 14.73 17.18 5.61
C ALA A 84 16.13 17.65 6.06
N LYS A 85 16.52 18.87 5.67
CA LYS A 85 17.79 19.50 6.03
C LYS A 85 17.78 20.13 7.44
N ASP A 86 16.61 20.55 7.92
CA ASP A 86 16.47 21.27 9.20
C ASP A 86 16.23 20.34 10.40
N PHE A 87 15.71 19.11 10.19
CA PHE A 87 15.30 18.21 11.27
C PHE A 87 16.02 16.84 11.32
N GLY A 88 16.90 16.53 10.37
CA GLY A 88 17.80 15.37 10.48
C GLY A 88 17.12 13.98 10.59
N VAL A 89 15.87 13.82 10.15
CA VAL A 89 15.14 12.53 10.20
C VAL A 89 14.35 12.30 8.90
N SER A 90 14.37 11.06 8.39
CA SER A 90 13.60 10.63 7.20
C SER A 90 12.22 10.09 7.61
N SER A 91 11.18 10.71 7.03
CA SER A 91 9.76 10.41 7.27
C SER A 91 9.36 9.00 6.85
N GLU A 92 9.94 8.58 5.74
CA GLU A 92 9.66 7.36 5.02
C GLU A 92 10.05 6.15 5.89
N VAL A 93 11.07 6.33 6.74
CA VAL A 93 11.63 5.30 7.63
C VAL A 93 10.78 5.07 8.88
N SER A 94 10.18 6.12 9.43
CA SER A 94 9.29 5.98 10.59
C SER A 94 8.04 5.19 10.20
N THR A 95 7.52 5.45 9.00
CA THR A 95 6.32 4.80 8.49
C THR A 95 6.51 3.31 8.22
N LEU A 96 7.58 2.96 7.49
CA LEU A 96 7.90 1.56 7.19
C LEU A 96 8.24 0.79 8.47
N GLY A 97 9.00 1.38 9.38
CA GLY A 97 9.34 0.80 10.67
C GLY A 97 8.10 0.55 11.54
N LEU A 98 7.23 1.55 11.71
CA LEU A 98 6.02 1.42 12.53
C LEU A 98 5.09 0.33 11.98
N SER A 99 4.91 0.23 10.65
CA SER A 99 4.11 -0.85 10.04
C SER A 99 4.65 -2.23 10.36
N LEU A 100 5.98 -2.31 10.54
CA LEU A 100 6.70 -3.52 10.86
C LEU A 100 6.53 -3.96 12.33
N TYR A 101 6.25 -3.04 13.23
CA TYR A 101 6.09 -3.30 14.67
C TYR A 101 4.63 -3.42 15.10
N TYR A 102 3.79 -2.47 14.68
CA TYR A 102 2.43 -2.27 15.22
C TYR A 102 1.33 -2.86 14.33
N GLY A 103 1.68 -3.30 13.11
CA GLY A 103 0.71 -3.77 12.12
C GLY A 103 0.23 -2.66 11.20
N ARG A 104 -0.53 -3.01 10.17
CA ARG A 104 -0.92 -2.04 9.13
C ARG A 104 -2.18 -1.27 9.52
N SER A 105 -3.16 -1.94 10.13
CA SER A 105 -4.49 -1.34 10.40
C SER A 105 -4.42 -0.11 11.34
N PRO A 106 -3.71 -0.15 12.49
CA PRO A 106 -3.62 1.02 13.37
C PRO A 106 -2.96 2.24 12.73
N ILE A 107 -2.01 2.00 11.82
CA ILE A 107 -1.28 3.06 11.12
C ILE A 107 -2.16 3.72 10.07
N TYR A 108 -2.91 2.92 9.31
CA TYR A 108 -3.91 3.45 8.40
C TYR A 108 -4.91 4.36 9.12
N ILE A 109 -5.47 3.88 10.22
CA ILE A 109 -6.50 4.60 10.97
C ILE A 109 -5.94 5.88 11.60
N ALA A 110 -4.79 5.80 12.26
CA ALA A 110 -4.19 6.95 12.94
C ALA A 110 -3.67 8.00 11.97
N SER A 111 -2.88 7.60 10.96
CA SER A 111 -2.30 8.56 10.00
C SER A 111 -3.38 9.23 9.16
N TYR A 112 -4.41 8.50 8.73
CA TYR A 112 -5.53 9.10 8.00
C TYR A 112 -6.38 10.02 8.90
N GLY A 113 -6.58 9.67 10.17
CA GLY A 113 -7.27 10.54 11.13
C GLY A 113 -6.51 11.86 11.37
N ILE A 114 -5.19 11.82 11.48
CA ILE A 114 -4.35 13.02 11.59
C ILE A 114 -4.41 13.85 10.30
N PHE A 115 -4.41 13.20 9.13
CA PHE A 115 -4.64 13.87 7.85
C PHE A 115 -5.98 14.64 7.85
N LEU A 116 -7.08 14.03 8.29
CA LEU A 116 -8.38 14.69 8.39
C LEU A 116 -8.35 15.91 9.32
N PHE A 117 -7.64 15.82 10.44
CA PHE A 117 -7.48 16.95 11.36
C PHE A 117 -6.79 18.15 10.66
N PHE A 118 -5.73 17.90 9.88
CA PHE A 118 -5.07 18.96 9.13
C PHE A 118 -5.91 19.48 7.95
N VAL A 119 -6.73 18.65 7.31
CA VAL A 119 -7.70 19.09 6.30
C VAL A 119 -8.76 20.00 6.92
N LEU A 120 -9.27 19.66 8.11
CA LEU A 120 -10.18 20.53 8.87
C LEU A 120 -9.52 21.88 9.19
N GLY A 121 -8.27 21.87 9.66
CA GLY A 121 -7.50 23.10 9.87
C GLY A 121 -7.37 23.93 8.59
N THR A 122 -7.14 23.27 7.45
CA THR A 122 -7.01 23.93 6.14
C THR A 122 -8.32 24.61 5.72
N ALA A 123 -9.48 24.02 6.03
CA ALA A 123 -10.77 24.63 5.75
C ALA A 123 -11.03 25.90 6.61
N LEU A 124 -10.48 25.96 7.82
CA LEU A 124 -10.69 27.03 8.79
C LEU A 124 -9.66 28.17 8.71
N VAL A 125 -8.47 27.91 8.20
CA VAL A 125 -7.37 28.88 8.18
C VAL A 125 -7.70 30.14 7.39
N GLN A 126 -7.25 31.30 7.87
CA GLN A 126 -7.53 32.61 7.26
C GLN A 126 -6.30 33.29 6.66
N ASN A 127 -5.12 32.69 6.83
CA ASN A 127 -3.86 33.24 6.33
C ASN A 127 -3.12 32.21 5.46
N LEU A 128 -2.35 32.72 4.49
CA LEU A 128 -1.65 31.90 3.51
C LEU A 128 -0.55 31.04 4.15
N GLY A 129 0.20 31.57 5.12
CA GLY A 129 1.27 30.83 5.79
C GLY A 129 0.78 29.57 6.50
N GLY A 130 -0.28 29.72 7.30
CA GLY A 130 -0.96 28.60 7.95
C GLY A 130 -1.57 27.63 6.95
N PHE A 131 -2.16 28.13 5.84
CA PHE A 131 -2.67 27.28 4.78
C PHE A 131 -1.57 26.38 4.20
N LEU A 132 -0.41 26.94 3.88
CA LEU A 132 0.72 26.17 3.33
C LEU A 132 1.26 25.13 4.33
N VAL A 133 1.39 25.50 5.61
CA VAL A 133 1.87 24.58 6.66
C VAL A 133 0.88 23.43 6.89
N LEU A 134 -0.41 23.73 7.00
CA LEU A 134 -1.45 22.72 7.19
C LEU A 134 -1.55 21.79 5.98
N ARG A 135 -1.39 22.33 4.76
CA ARG A 135 -1.32 21.52 3.55
C ARG A 135 -0.11 20.60 3.54
N PHE A 136 1.07 21.10 3.92
CA PHE A 136 2.27 20.28 4.07
C PHE A 136 2.06 19.11 5.04
N LEU A 137 1.56 19.40 6.24
CA LEU A 137 1.33 18.39 7.27
C LEU A 137 0.25 17.38 6.82
N SER A 138 -0.85 17.84 6.21
CA SER A 138 -1.87 16.93 5.66
C SER A 138 -1.27 15.96 4.63
N GLY A 139 -0.48 16.45 3.66
CA GLY A 139 0.16 15.61 2.64
C GLY A 139 1.13 14.58 3.23
N TRP A 140 1.87 14.98 4.26
CA TRP A 140 2.82 14.12 4.96
C TRP A 140 2.16 12.90 5.62
N PHE A 141 1.10 13.12 6.40
CA PHE A 141 0.37 12.03 7.04
C PHE A 141 -0.43 11.19 6.05
N CYS A 142 -0.84 11.80 4.93
CA CYS A 142 -1.50 11.11 3.83
C CYS A 142 -0.57 10.10 3.13
N ALA A 143 0.69 10.48 2.88
CA ALA A 143 1.70 9.64 2.22
C ALA A 143 1.92 8.30 2.95
N VAL A 144 1.73 8.28 4.27
CA VAL A 144 1.82 7.06 5.09
C VAL A 144 0.84 5.99 4.65
N THR A 145 -0.39 6.40 4.30
CA THR A 145 -1.42 5.45 3.88
C THR A 145 -1.12 4.86 2.51
N ILE A 146 -0.60 5.68 1.58
CA ILE A 146 -0.19 5.25 0.24
C ILE A 146 0.90 4.17 0.32
N ALA A 147 1.92 4.40 1.14
CA ALA A 147 3.07 3.51 1.25
C ALA A 147 2.72 2.09 1.74
N ASN A 148 1.62 1.94 2.46
CA ASN A 148 1.22 0.66 3.06
C ASN A 148 0.34 -0.21 2.13
N PHE A 149 -0.20 0.35 1.03
CA PHE A 149 -1.22 -0.34 0.21
C PHE A 149 -0.68 -1.58 -0.48
N GLY A 150 0.47 -1.47 -1.14
CA GLY A 150 1.10 -2.61 -1.81
C GLY A 150 1.40 -3.76 -0.82
N GLY A 151 1.76 -3.42 0.41
CA GLY A 151 1.92 -4.40 1.47
C GLY A 151 0.60 -5.11 1.78
N THR A 152 -0.50 -4.37 1.93
CA THR A 152 -1.81 -4.93 2.30
C THR A 152 -2.31 -5.91 1.25
N ILE A 153 -2.14 -5.59 -0.03
CA ILE A 153 -2.47 -6.51 -1.13
C ILE A 153 -1.59 -7.77 -1.07
N ALA A 154 -0.28 -7.64 -0.80
CA ALA A 154 0.64 -8.77 -0.70
C ALA A 154 0.37 -9.71 0.50
N ASP A 155 -0.26 -9.19 1.55
CA ASP A 155 -0.68 -9.99 2.69
C ASP A 155 -2.00 -10.74 2.42
N LEU A 156 -2.92 -10.15 1.65
CA LEU A 156 -4.24 -10.71 1.34
C LEU A 156 -4.23 -11.74 0.20
N PHE A 157 -3.40 -11.51 -0.82
CA PHE A 157 -3.36 -12.31 -2.04
C PHE A 157 -2.01 -13.02 -2.20
N GLU A 158 -2.05 -14.21 -2.78
CA GLU A 158 -0.84 -14.91 -3.17
C GLU A 158 -0.19 -14.24 -4.39
N PRO A 159 1.14 -14.31 -4.56
CA PRO A 159 1.86 -13.60 -5.62
C PRO A 159 1.29 -13.80 -7.03
N HIS A 160 0.71 -14.98 -7.28
CA HIS A 160 0.14 -15.34 -8.58
C HIS A 160 -1.24 -14.71 -8.84
N VAL A 161 -2.02 -14.30 -7.84
CA VAL A 161 -3.37 -13.70 -8.01
C VAL A 161 -3.44 -12.22 -7.60
N THR A 162 -2.30 -11.60 -7.33
CA THR A 162 -2.22 -10.19 -6.92
C THR A 162 -2.55 -9.20 -8.05
N GLY A 163 -2.44 -9.60 -9.31
CA GLY A 163 -2.53 -8.72 -10.49
C GLY A 163 -3.80 -7.85 -10.52
N PRO A 164 -5.01 -8.44 -10.46
CA PRO A 164 -6.25 -7.68 -10.52
C PRO A 164 -6.43 -6.66 -9.38
N ALA A 165 -6.10 -7.06 -8.14
CA ALA A 165 -6.18 -6.16 -6.98
C ALA A 165 -5.20 -4.99 -7.10
N MET A 166 -3.98 -5.26 -7.58
CA MET A 166 -2.98 -4.23 -7.83
C MET A 166 -3.40 -3.31 -8.99
N SER A 167 -4.01 -3.84 -10.05
CA SER A 167 -4.52 -3.04 -11.18
C SER A 167 -5.62 -2.07 -10.74
N LEU A 168 -6.52 -2.50 -9.85
CA LEU A 168 -7.58 -1.64 -9.33
C LEU A 168 -7.04 -0.54 -8.42
N PHE A 169 -6.00 -0.85 -7.64
CA PHE A 169 -5.24 0.14 -6.88
C PHE A 169 -4.56 1.17 -7.80
N LEU A 170 -3.83 0.75 -8.84
CA LEU A 170 -3.21 1.68 -9.79
C LEU A 170 -4.25 2.56 -10.50
N TRP A 171 -5.43 2.01 -10.79
CA TRP A 171 -6.55 2.79 -11.33
C TRP A 171 -7.01 3.85 -10.33
N ALA A 172 -7.18 3.53 -9.04
CA ALA A 172 -7.58 4.51 -8.04
C ALA A 172 -6.54 5.63 -7.87
N ALA A 173 -5.26 5.26 -7.84
CA ALA A 173 -4.15 6.20 -7.74
C ALA A 173 -4.13 7.20 -8.90
N THR A 174 -4.37 6.73 -10.13
CA THR A 174 -4.31 7.54 -11.36
C THR A 174 -5.60 8.27 -11.69
N ALA A 175 -6.76 7.61 -11.54
CA ALA A 175 -8.08 8.20 -11.80
C ALA A 175 -8.50 9.19 -10.71
N GLY A 176 -7.94 9.08 -9.50
CA GLY A 176 -8.28 9.94 -8.38
C GLY A 176 -8.06 11.42 -8.72
N SER A 177 -6.90 11.83 -9.22
CA SER A 177 -6.65 13.25 -9.48
C SER A 177 -7.66 13.86 -10.48
N PRO A 178 -7.87 13.30 -11.69
CA PRO A 178 -8.88 13.80 -12.64
C PRO A 178 -10.32 13.78 -12.09
N LEU A 179 -10.72 12.74 -11.36
CA LEU A 179 -12.03 12.68 -10.70
C LEU A 179 -12.18 13.79 -9.65
N GLY A 180 -11.11 14.09 -8.91
CA GLY A 180 -11.07 15.20 -7.96
C GLY A 180 -11.28 16.56 -8.65
N TYR A 181 -10.59 16.81 -9.76
CA TYR A 181 -10.79 18.04 -10.55
C TYR A 181 -12.25 18.22 -10.98
N PHE A 182 -12.88 17.16 -11.48
CA PHE A 182 -14.29 17.19 -11.82
C PHE A 182 -15.18 17.46 -10.59
N LEU A 183 -15.08 16.63 -9.54
CA LEU A 183 -15.95 16.71 -8.37
C LEU A 183 -15.84 18.07 -7.65
N PHE A 184 -14.62 18.59 -7.49
CA PHE A 184 -14.39 19.84 -6.78
C PHE A 184 -14.56 21.09 -7.65
N SER A 185 -14.55 20.98 -8.98
CA SER A 185 -14.90 22.10 -9.86
C SER A 185 -16.33 22.61 -9.59
N CYS A 186 -17.26 21.69 -9.30
CA CYS A 186 -18.64 22.03 -8.93
C CYS A 186 -18.66 22.86 -7.63
N ALA A 187 -18.00 22.38 -6.57
CA ALA A 187 -17.95 23.09 -5.29
C ALA A 187 -17.23 24.45 -5.42
N ALA A 188 -16.14 24.49 -6.18
CA ALA A 188 -15.38 25.70 -6.43
C ALA A 188 -16.19 26.76 -7.19
N GLN A 189 -16.99 26.37 -8.19
CA GLN A 189 -17.78 27.30 -8.99
C GLN A 189 -18.93 27.94 -8.20
N TYR A 190 -19.65 27.17 -7.39
CA TYR A 190 -20.87 27.66 -6.72
C TYR A 190 -20.65 28.20 -5.30
N LYS A 191 -19.65 27.71 -4.57
CA LYS A 191 -19.44 28.06 -3.16
C LYS A 191 -18.02 28.54 -2.84
N GLY A 192 -17.06 28.30 -3.75
CA GLY A 192 -15.68 28.77 -3.63
C GLY A 192 -14.73 27.73 -3.03
N TRP A 193 -13.50 28.17 -2.76
CA TRP A 193 -12.39 27.26 -2.44
C TRP A 193 -12.46 26.62 -1.04
N ARG A 194 -13.11 27.28 -0.07
CA ARG A 194 -13.25 26.71 1.29
C ARG A 194 -14.19 25.52 1.31
N ASP A 195 -15.28 25.60 0.55
CA ASP A 195 -16.25 24.52 0.42
C ASP A 195 -15.69 23.29 -0.28
N VAL A 196 -14.68 23.46 -1.13
CA VAL A 196 -13.90 22.32 -1.67
C VAL A 196 -13.23 21.54 -0.54
N PHE A 197 -12.63 22.21 0.45
CA PHE A 197 -12.01 21.55 1.59
C PHE A 197 -13.03 20.96 2.57
N TRP A 198 -14.20 21.57 2.74
CA TRP A 198 -15.30 20.98 3.49
C TRP A 198 -15.86 19.72 2.81
N ALA A 199 -16.04 19.75 1.48
CA ALA A 199 -16.44 18.59 0.70
C ALA A 199 -15.40 17.47 0.77
N LEU A 200 -14.11 17.82 0.64
CA LEU A 200 -13.00 16.88 0.81
C LEU A 200 -13.00 16.27 2.21
N LEU A 201 -13.18 17.08 3.26
CA LEU A 201 -13.26 16.60 4.64
C LEU A 201 -14.43 15.62 4.83
N GLY A 202 -15.59 15.90 4.25
CA GLY A 202 -16.75 15.01 4.30
C GLY A 202 -16.50 13.67 3.61
N ILE A 203 -15.97 13.70 2.38
CA ILE A 203 -15.69 12.48 1.58
C ILE A 203 -14.59 11.65 2.26
N CYS A 204 -13.48 12.27 2.64
CA CYS A 204 -12.39 11.60 3.34
C CYS A 204 -12.83 11.11 4.73
N GLY A 205 -13.59 11.91 5.47
CA GLY A 205 -14.12 11.55 6.79
C GLY A 205 -15.05 10.35 6.74
N GLY A 206 -15.96 10.30 5.77
CA GLY A 206 -16.80 9.12 5.53
C GLY A 206 -15.97 7.89 5.19
N SER A 207 -14.96 8.04 4.33
CA SER A 207 -14.03 6.95 3.97
C SER A 207 -13.27 6.42 5.18
N TRP A 208 -12.85 7.30 6.08
CA TRP A 208 -12.17 6.95 7.32
C TRP A 208 -13.08 6.15 8.26
N LEU A 209 -14.34 6.54 8.42
CA LEU A 209 -15.31 5.78 9.22
C LEU A 209 -15.56 4.38 8.65
N VAL A 210 -15.69 4.27 7.33
CA VAL A 210 -15.81 2.96 6.67
C VAL A 210 -14.54 2.13 6.89
N MET A 211 -13.36 2.76 6.79
CA MET A 211 -12.08 2.09 7.05
C MET A 211 -11.98 1.57 8.48
N THR A 212 -12.30 2.39 9.48
CA THR A 212 -12.18 1.97 10.90
C THR A 212 -13.13 0.81 11.21
N ALA A 213 -14.29 0.76 10.57
CA ALA A 213 -15.26 -0.33 10.74
C ALA A 213 -14.84 -1.63 10.03
N THR A 214 -14.16 -1.56 8.88
CA THR A 214 -13.91 -2.71 8.01
C THR A 214 -12.48 -3.26 8.10
N LEU A 215 -11.48 -2.41 8.37
CA LEU A 215 -10.07 -2.77 8.28
C LEU A 215 -9.56 -3.47 9.54
N LYS A 216 -9.51 -4.80 9.48
CA LYS A 216 -8.84 -5.63 10.50
C LYS A 216 -7.37 -5.81 10.15
N GLU A 217 -6.56 -6.13 11.15
CA GLU A 217 -5.12 -6.34 10.96
C GLU A 217 -4.87 -7.43 9.90
N THR A 218 -4.06 -7.09 8.88
CA THR A 218 -3.79 -7.96 7.72
C THR A 218 -2.42 -8.62 7.79
N ARG A 219 -1.54 -8.20 8.71
CA ARG A 219 -0.14 -8.63 8.69
C ARG A 219 0.10 -9.95 9.43
N HIS A 220 0.56 -10.96 8.69
CA HIS A 220 0.83 -12.32 9.20
C HIS A 220 1.72 -12.32 10.45
N SER A 221 2.80 -11.54 10.44
CA SER A 221 3.75 -11.51 11.57
C SER A 221 3.12 -10.98 12.84
N VAL A 222 2.27 -9.96 12.75
CA VAL A 222 1.61 -9.36 13.92
C VAL A 222 0.55 -10.30 14.47
N LEU A 223 -0.18 -10.98 13.59
CA LEU A 223 -1.19 -11.97 13.98
C LEU A 223 -0.55 -13.17 14.71
N LEU A 224 0.57 -13.70 14.21
CA LEU A 224 1.31 -14.79 14.87
C LEU A 224 1.92 -14.36 16.21
N ILE A 225 2.46 -13.14 16.30
CA ILE A 225 2.96 -12.60 17.58
C ILE A 225 1.83 -12.50 18.61
N ARG A 226 0.65 -12.00 18.20
CA ARG A 226 -0.53 -11.92 19.09
C ARG A 226 -1.06 -13.31 19.47
N ARG A 227 -0.98 -14.29 18.58
CA ARG A 227 -1.35 -15.67 18.87
C ARG A 227 -0.37 -16.32 19.84
N ALA A 228 0.93 -16.25 19.58
CA ALA A 228 1.96 -16.77 20.48
C ALA A 228 1.84 -16.14 21.88
N ALA A 229 1.57 -14.83 21.99
CA ALA A 229 1.33 -14.17 23.27
C ALA A 229 0.07 -14.71 24.01
N ARG A 230 -1.02 -15.00 23.27
CA ARG A 230 -2.23 -15.62 23.85
C ARG A 230 -1.96 -17.04 24.32
N GLU A 231 -1.27 -17.85 23.52
CA GLU A 231 -0.93 -19.23 23.85
C GLU A 231 0.05 -19.32 25.03
N ARG A 232 1.04 -18.41 25.13
CA ARG A 232 1.91 -18.28 26.31
C ARG A 232 1.10 -18.01 27.57
N LYS A 233 0.14 -17.09 27.49
CA LYS A 233 -0.71 -16.72 28.63
C LYS A 233 -1.65 -17.87 29.06
N GLN A 234 -2.11 -18.70 28.11
CA GLN A 234 -2.98 -19.84 28.40
C GLN A 234 -2.23 -21.04 28.97
N LYS A 235 -1.05 -21.36 28.44
CA LYS A 235 -0.24 -22.49 28.90
C LYS A 235 0.69 -22.15 30.07
N GLY A 236 0.89 -20.86 30.36
CA GLY A 236 1.79 -20.41 31.42
C GLY A 236 3.26 -20.78 31.16
N THR A 237 3.65 -20.90 29.89
CA THR A 237 5.00 -21.34 29.49
C THR A 237 5.59 -20.42 28.43
N ASP A 238 6.86 -20.05 28.59
CA ASP A 238 7.62 -19.21 27.64
C ASP A 238 8.24 -20.00 26.46
N ALA A 239 8.03 -21.32 26.42
CA ALA A 239 8.57 -22.23 25.40
C ALA A 239 7.85 -22.14 24.03
N ILE A 240 7.01 -21.13 23.81
CA ILE A 240 6.28 -20.89 22.56
C ILE A 240 6.87 -19.65 21.90
N ASP A 241 7.38 -19.76 20.68
CA ASP A 241 8.03 -18.64 20.00
C ASP A 241 7.61 -18.56 18.53
N VAL A 242 7.95 -17.42 17.92
CA VAL A 242 7.61 -17.14 16.52
C VAL A 242 8.88 -17.31 15.68
N PRO A 243 8.82 -17.74 14.40
CA PRO A 243 10.01 -17.91 13.57
C PRO A 243 10.94 -16.69 13.60
N ASP A 244 12.26 -16.90 13.59
CA ASP A 244 13.26 -15.82 13.68
C ASP A 244 13.15 -14.80 12.54
N SER A 245 12.64 -15.21 11.38
CA SER A 245 12.32 -14.32 10.25
C SER A 245 11.19 -13.32 10.54
N MET A 246 10.37 -13.60 11.55
CA MET A 246 9.19 -12.86 11.97
C MET A 246 9.37 -12.16 13.32
N LYS A 247 10.45 -12.48 14.05
CA LYS A 247 10.85 -11.75 15.25
C LYS A 247 11.19 -10.30 14.89
N GLN A 248 10.73 -9.39 15.74
CA GLN A 248 11.02 -7.96 15.60
C GLN A 248 12.54 -7.77 15.73
N ARG A 249 13.23 -7.55 14.61
CA ARG A 249 14.65 -7.16 14.61
C ARG A 249 14.79 -5.84 15.37
N GLY A 250 15.93 -5.58 16.00
CA GLY A 250 16.13 -4.33 16.75
C GLY A 250 15.88 -3.08 15.89
N PRO A 251 15.36 -1.98 16.47
CA PRO A 251 14.93 -0.79 15.73
C PRO A 251 16.06 -0.18 14.91
N ARG A 252 17.32 -0.24 15.38
CA ARG A 252 18.51 0.23 14.65
C ARG A 252 18.83 -0.61 13.41
N THR A 253 18.71 -1.93 13.49
CA THR A 253 18.98 -2.85 12.37
C THR A 253 17.89 -2.75 11.31
N LEU A 254 16.64 -2.59 11.74
CA LEU A 254 15.50 -2.33 10.85
C LEU A 254 15.62 -0.97 10.20
N PHE A 255 15.95 0.07 10.95
CA PHE A 255 16.19 1.42 10.43
C PHE A 255 17.24 1.40 9.31
N LYS A 256 18.41 0.80 9.57
CA LYS A 256 19.48 0.69 8.57
C LYS A 256 19.04 -0.12 7.35
N THR A 257 18.33 -1.22 7.55
CA THR A 257 17.93 -2.13 6.47
C THR A 257 16.78 -1.59 5.63
N ALA A 258 15.79 -0.96 6.24
CA ALA A 258 14.62 -0.38 5.59
C ALA A 258 14.96 0.93 4.86
N LEU A 259 15.90 1.72 5.39
CA LEU A 259 16.35 2.97 4.77
C LEU A 259 17.38 2.73 3.65
N LEU A 260 18.46 1.98 3.90
CA LEU A 260 19.53 1.87 2.89
C LEU A 260 19.16 1.01 1.69
N ARG A 261 18.30 -0.01 1.84
CA ARG A 261 18.02 -0.94 0.74
C ARG A 261 17.33 -0.26 -0.45
N PRO A 262 16.26 0.54 -0.29
CA PRO A 262 15.63 1.25 -1.39
C PRO A 262 16.60 2.19 -2.12
N PHE A 263 17.39 3.00 -1.39
CA PHE A 263 18.36 3.89 -2.02
C PHE A 263 19.48 3.13 -2.72
N ARG A 264 20.02 2.08 -2.09
CA ARG A 264 21.01 1.22 -2.73
C ARG A 264 20.44 0.66 -4.04
N PHE A 265 19.27 0.04 -4.01
CA PHE A 265 18.62 -0.50 -5.20
C PHE A 265 18.35 0.57 -6.26
N LEU A 266 17.93 1.77 -5.86
CA LEU A 266 17.69 2.88 -6.76
C LEU A 266 18.97 3.36 -7.47
N PHE A 267 20.15 3.20 -6.87
CA PHE A 267 21.43 3.61 -7.47
C PHE A 267 22.28 2.45 -8.00
N THR A 268 21.97 1.19 -7.67
CA THR A 268 22.76 0.03 -8.10
C THR A 268 22.08 -0.84 -9.14
N GLU A 269 20.74 -0.90 -9.16
CA GLU A 269 19.99 -1.78 -10.07
C GLU A 269 19.45 -0.99 -11.26
N ALA A 270 20.03 -1.19 -12.44
CA ALA A 270 19.65 -0.45 -13.65
C ALA A 270 18.15 -0.55 -13.97
N ILE A 271 17.56 -1.74 -13.80
CA ILE A 271 16.12 -1.93 -14.05
C ILE A 271 15.23 -1.08 -13.13
N ILE A 272 15.67 -0.84 -11.89
CA ILE A 272 14.95 -0.02 -10.92
C ILE A 272 15.12 1.46 -11.26
N VAL A 273 16.32 1.88 -11.68
CA VAL A 273 16.58 3.25 -12.16
C VAL A 273 15.65 3.60 -13.32
N PHE A 274 15.64 2.78 -14.38
CA PHE A 274 14.82 3.03 -15.56
C PHE A 274 13.33 2.98 -15.24
N GLY A 275 12.90 2.03 -14.41
CA GLY A 275 11.51 1.94 -13.95
C GLY A 275 11.08 3.18 -13.14
N ALA A 276 11.94 3.65 -12.24
CA ALA A 276 11.67 4.83 -11.41
C ALA A 276 11.65 6.12 -12.24
N LEU A 277 12.59 6.29 -13.18
CA LEU A 277 12.62 7.44 -14.10
C LEU A 277 11.40 7.47 -15.01
N TYR A 278 11.04 6.33 -15.60
CA TYR A 278 9.85 6.23 -16.45
C TYR A 278 8.57 6.50 -15.66
N ASN A 279 8.43 5.91 -14.47
CA ASN A 279 7.28 6.18 -13.60
C ASN A 279 7.24 7.66 -13.18
N GLY A 280 8.38 8.25 -12.80
CA GLY A 280 8.49 9.67 -12.46
C GLY A 280 8.11 10.59 -13.63
N TYR A 281 8.52 10.25 -14.86
CA TYR A 281 8.13 10.95 -16.08
C TYR A 281 6.61 10.87 -16.30
N LEU A 282 6.00 9.70 -16.20
CA LEU A 282 4.54 9.53 -16.36
C LEU A 282 3.74 10.32 -15.31
N TYR A 283 4.17 10.27 -14.04
CA TYR A 283 3.55 11.06 -12.97
C TYR A 283 3.73 12.56 -13.21
N GLY A 284 4.94 12.99 -13.58
CA GLY A 284 5.23 14.40 -13.89
C GLY A 284 4.38 14.93 -15.05
N LEU A 285 4.26 14.14 -16.12
CA LEU A 285 3.41 14.48 -17.27
C LEU A 285 1.94 14.57 -16.86
N SER A 286 1.45 13.62 -16.05
CA SER A 286 0.07 13.63 -15.53
C SER A 286 -0.23 14.90 -14.71
N PHE A 287 0.69 15.32 -13.84
CA PHE A 287 0.52 16.56 -13.08
C PHE A 287 0.63 17.83 -13.94
N LEU A 288 1.46 17.83 -14.98
CA LEU A 288 1.53 18.95 -15.93
C LEU A 288 0.21 19.10 -16.71
N PHE A 289 -0.41 17.99 -17.11
CA PHE A 289 -1.72 18.01 -17.77
C PHE A 289 -2.80 18.66 -16.90
N ASN A 290 -2.77 18.45 -15.58
CA ASN A 290 -3.73 19.10 -14.68
C ASN A 290 -3.69 20.64 -14.78
N GLY A 291 -2.50 21.23 -14.89
CA GLY A 291 -2.34 22.67 -15.11
C GLY A 291 -2.67 23.10 -16.54
N ALA A 292 -2.23 22.33 -17.52
CA ALA A 292 -2.43 22.64 -18.94
C ALA A 292 -3.91 22.65 -19.34
N PHE A 293 -4.74 21.76 -18.79
CA PHE A 293 -6.17 21.71 -19.07
C PHE A 293 -6.88 23.00 -18.65
N SER A 294 -6.52 23.56 -17.50
CA SER A 294 -7.07 24.85 -17.05
C SER A 294 -6.63 26.01 -17.94
N LEU A 295 -5.43 25.94 -18.51
CA LEU A 295 -4.89 26.98 -19.40
C LEU A 295 -5.51 26.91 -20.80
N VAL A 296 -5.68 25.70 -21.35
CA VAL A 296 -6.22 25.47 -22.70
C VAL A 296 -7.74 25.61 -22.73
N PHE A 297 -8.45 24.99 -21.80
CA PHE A 297 -9.92 24.99 -21.81
C PHE A 297 -10.53 26.17 -21.07
N GLY A 298 -9.81 26.76 -20.11
CA GLY A 298 -10.31 27.90 -19.33
C GLY A 298 -10.47 29.18 -20.15
N MET A 299 -10.77 30.28 -19.46
CA MET A 299 -11.04 31.60 -20.05
C MET A 299 -9.95 32.11 -21.01
N GLY A 300 -8.69 31.72 -20.83
CA GLY A 300 -7.58 32.12 -21.70
C GLY A 300 -7.48 31.34 -23.02
N GLY A 301 -8.23 30.26 -23.20
CA GLY A 301 -8.24 29.43 -24.41
C GLY A 301 -9.65 29.23 -24.95
N HIS A 302 -10.28 28.09 -24.66
CA HIS A 302 -11.63 27.77 -25.18
C HIS A 302 -12.78 28.50 -24.47
N GLY A 303 -12.52 29.27 -23.41
CA GLY A 303 -13.54 30.09 -22.76
C GLY A 303 -14.45 29.33 -21.80
N PHE A 304 -14.06 28.13 -21.33
CA PHE A 304 -14.86 27.38 -20.38
C PHE A 304 -14.77 27.99 -18.98
N ASP A 305 -15.89 27.90 -18.26
CA ASP A 305 -15.97 28.18 -16.83
C ASP A 305 -15.30 27.05 -16.01
N VAL A 306 -15.23 27.22 -14.68
CA VAL A 306 -14.53 26.29 -13.78
C VAL A 306 -15.08 24.87 -13.91
N LEU A 307 -16.40 24.72 -14.04
CA LEU A 307 -17.11 23.47 -14.23
C LEU A 307 -16.84 22.88 -15.62
N GLY A 308 -16.87 23.69 -16.67
CA GLY A 308 -16.53 23.27 -18.03
C GLY A 308 -15.11 22.70 -18.11
N VAL A 309 -14.13 23.35 -17.46
CA VAL A 309 -12.78 22.80 -17.31
C VAL A 309 -12.80 21.49 -16.53
N GLY A 310 -13.52 21.41 -15.41
CA GLY A 310 -13.67 20.18 -14.63
C GLY A 310 -14.25 19.00 -15.43
N LEU A 311 -15.21 19.27 -16.32
CA LEU A 311 -15.81 18.26 -17.19
C LEU A 311 -14.81 17.65 -18.19
N THR A 312 -13.84 18.44 -18.68
CA THR A 312 -12.82 17.93 -19.61
C THR A 312 -11.94 16.84 -19.00
N PHE A 313 -11.77 16.82 -17.67
CA PHE A 313 -11.05 15.76 -16.96
C PHE A 313 -11.75 14.40 -17.01
N LEU A 314 -13.06 14.35 -17.26
CA LEU A 314 -13.77 13.07 -17.43
C LEU A 314 -13.26 12.27 -18.63
N GLY A 315 -12.75 12.95 -19.67
CA GLY A 315 -12.09 12.27 -20.80
C GLY A 315 -10.85 11.49 -20.35
N ILE A 316 -10.05 12.07 -19.44
CA ILE A 316 -8.90 11.38 -18.83
C ILE A 316 -9.36 10.20 -17.98
N VAL A 317 -10.43 10.36 -17.19
CA VAL A 317 -11.00 9.27 -16.37
C VAL A 317 -11.43 8.09 -17.25
N VAL A 318 -12.08 8.35 -18.39
CA VAL A 318 -12.46 7.31 -19.35
C VAL A 318 -11.21 6.60 -19.89
N GLY A 319 -10.20 7.36 -20.32
CA GLY A 319 -8.94 6.79 -20.81
C GLY A 319 -8.23 5.90 -19.79
N ILE A 320 -8.12 6.36 -18.54
CA ILE A 320 -7.52 5.59 -17.44
C ILE A 320 -8.35 4.33 -17.12
N SER A 321 -9.68 4.40 -17.22
CA SER A 321 -10.59 3.29 -16.92
C SER A 321 -10.53 2.16 -17.94
N ILE A 322 -10.03 2.41 -19.16
CA ILE A 322 -9.73 1.36 -20.14
C ILE A 322 -8.52 0.52 -19.67
N GLY A 323 -7.59 1.09 -18.90
CA GLY A 323 -6.39 0.43 -18.40
C GLY A 323 -6.67 -0.90 -17.67
N PRO A 324 -7.47 -0.92 -16.59
CA PRO A 324 -7.84 -2.17 -15.91
C PRO A 324 -8.50 -3.21 -16.81
N ILE A 325 -9.28 -2.79 -17.81
CA ILE A 325 -9.91 -3.71 -18.77
C ILE A 325 -8.83 -4.42 -19.58
N THR A 326 -7.83 -3.67 -20.07
CA THR A 326 -6.69 -4.28 -20.79
C THR A 326 -5.84 -5.17 -19.88
N ASN A 327 -5.75 -4.84 -18.58
CA ASN A 327 -5.02 -5.64 -17.60
C ASN A 327 -5.63 -7.05 -17.44
N ILE A 328 -6.96 -7.20 -17.55
CA ILE A 328 -7.61 -8.52 -17.50
C ILE A 328 -7.06 -9.45 -18.60
N TRP A 329 -6.82 -8.92 -19.81
CA TRP A 329 -6.23 -9.70 -20.89
C TRP A 329 -4.75 -10.01 -20.65
N GLN A 330 -3.98 -9.04 -20.15
CA GLN A 330 -2.58 -9.23 -19.76
C GLN A 330 -2.43 -10.32 -18.71
N GLU A 331 -3.28 -10.29 -17.68
CA GLU A 331 -3.23 -11.24 -16.57
C GLU A 331 -3.59 -12.64 -17.05
N ARG A 332 -4.63 -12.78 -17.89
CA ARG A 332 -4.97 -14.07 -18.52
C ARG A 332 -3.81 -14.61 -19.36
N TYR A 333 -3.09 -13.77 -20.10
CA TYR A 333 -1.91 -14.18 -20.83
C TYR A 333 -0.78 -14.62 -19.89
N TYR A 334 -0.49 -13.85 -18.85
CA TYR A 334 0.53 -14.14 -17.86
C TYR A 334 0.29 -15.49 -17.18
N GLN A 335 -0.95 -15.76 -16.74
CA GLN A 335 -1.33 -17.03 -16.12
C GLN A 335 -1.16 -18.22 -17.07
N ARG A 336 -1.54 -18.06 -18.36
CA ARG A 336 -1.32 -19.10 -19.38
C ARG A 336 0.16 -19.43 -19.56
N ARG A 337 1.03 -18.40 -19.55
CA ARG A 337 2.48 -18.60 -19.69
C ARG A 337 3.11 -19.26 -18.47
N ILE A 338 2.66 -18.94 -17.26
CA ILE A 338 3.09 -19.63 -16.04
C ILE A 338 2.68 -21.10 -16.08
N ALA A 339 1.44 -21.39 -16.49
CA ALA A 339 0.93 -22.75 -16.61
C ALA A 339 1.75 -23.59 -17.62
N GLN A 340 2.14 -22.99 -18.75
CA GLN A 340 3.01 -23.63 -19.76
C GLN A 340 4.43 -23.90 -19.26
N MET A 341 4.93 -23.11 -18.31
CA MET A 341 6.29 -23.20 -17.77
C MET A 341 6.35 -23.98 -16.44
N GLY A 342 5.31 -24.75 -16.10
CA GLY A 342 5.28 -25.60 -14.91
C GLY A 342 5.32 -24.80 -13.59
N GLY A 343 4.75 -23.59 -13.56
CA GLY A 343 4.70 -22.77 -12.34
C GLY A 343 5.94 -21.90 -12.10
N LYS A 344 6.93 -21.90 -13.01
CA LYS A 344 8.06 -20.96 -12.93
C LYS A 344 7.59 -19.53 -13.25
N ASN A 345 8.09 -18.57 -12.46
CA ASN A 345 7.84 -17.15 -12.72
C ASN A 345 8.44 -16.75 -14.07
N VAL A 346 7.63 -16.09 -14.91
CA VAL A 346 8.05 -15.54 -16.22
C VAL A 346 7.91 -14.02 -16.19
N PRO A 347 8.94 -13.27 -15.74
CA PRO A 347 8.87 -11.81 -15.58
C PRO A 347 8.49 -11.09 -16.87
N GLU A 348 8.98 -11.55 -18.01
CA GLU A 348 8.76 -10.94 -19.33
C GLU A 348 7.29 -10.98 -19.75
N ALA A 349 6.56 -12.01 -19.31
CA ALA A 349 5.14 -12.17 -19.61
C ALA A 349 4.26 -11.13 -18.88
N ARG A 350 4.79 -10.36 -17.92
CA ARG A 350 4.08 -9.24 -17.28
C ARG A 350 4.09 -7.95 -18.11
N VAL A 351 4.97 -7.82 -19.11
CA VAL A 351 5.21 -6.55 -19.82
C VAL A 351 4.77 -6.62 -21.30
N GLN A 352 4.00 -7.64 -21.70
CA GLN A 352 3.68 -7.87 -23.11
C GLN A 352 2.88 -6.72 -23.75
N LEU A 353 1.79 -6.27 -23.12
CA LEU A 353 1.04 -5.10 -23.59
C LEU A 353 1.89 -3.82 -23.52
N GLY A 354 2.80 -3.71 -22.56
CA GLY A 354 3.73 -2.58 -22.46
C GLY A 354 4.67 -2.47 -23.67
N ARG A 355 5.06 -3.61 -24.27
CA ARG A 355 5.86 -3.62 -25.51
C ARG A 355 5.07 -3.08 -26.70
N ILE A 356 3.78 -3.41 -26.79
CA ILE A 356 2.91 -2.93 -27.87
C ILE A 356 2.69 -1.42 -27.70
N ALA A 357 2.39 -0.97 -26.49
CA ALA A 357 2.23 0.46 -26.18
C ALA A 357 3.46 1.30 -26.55
N GLY A 358 4.67 0.80 -26.28
CA GLY A 358 5.93 1.49 -26.62
C GLY A 358 6.29 1.50 -28.11
N ILE A 359 5.56 0.78 -28.96
CA ILE A 359 5.71 0.84 -30.44
C ILE A 359 4.66 1.78 -31.04
N SER A 360 3.52 1.96 -30.36
CA SER A 360 2.38 2.76 -30.82
C SER A 360 2.31 4.19 -30.27
N GLY A 361 3.15 4.54 -29.29
CA GLY A 361 3.31 5.90 -28.76
C GLY A 361 4.64 6.48 -29.22
#